data_AF-A0A350RKV2-F1
#
_entry.id   AF-A0A350RKV2-F1
#
_cell.length_a   1.000
_cell.length_b   1.000
_cell.length_c   1.000
_cell.angle_alpha   90.00
_cell.angle_beta   90.00
_cell.angle_gamma   90.00
#
_symmetry.space_group_name_H-M   'P 1'
#
loop_
_entity.id
_entity.type
_entity.pdbx_description
1 polymer ?
#
loop_
_entity_poly.entity_id
_entity_poly.type
_entity_poly.pdbx_seq_one_letter_code
_entity_poly.pdbx_strand_id
1 'polypeptide(L)'
;MTEDAVAQFLPTDEAKLLVEPVLAALEAQASNADRTRTIASEVTESLRGSDVMRMAATTELGGVESSILEMGREFEAIAARCPSTAWVLWNHLAVFHLFVG
;
A
#
# COMPACT_ATOMS: atom_id res chain seq x y z
N MET A 1 14.30 23.55 -1.16
CA MET A 1 14.57 22.67 -2.31
C MET A 1 13.44 22.89 -3.30
N THR A 2 13.74 23.32 -4.51
CA THR A 2 12.75 23.45 -5.58
C THR A 2 12.55 22.05 -6.14
N GLU A 3 11.76 21.23 -5.43
CA GLU A 3 11.24 20.01 -6.02
C GLU A 3 10.45 20.41 -7.26
N ASP A 4 10.78 19.81 -8.41
CA ASP A 4 10.02 20.03 -9.63
C ASP A 4 8.60 19.56 -9.35
N ALA A 5 7.68 20.51 -9.21
CA ALA A 5 6.28 20.24 -8.88
C ALA A 5 5.60 19.34 -9.91
N VAL A 6 6.18 19.19 -11.11
CA VAL A 6 5.68 18.29 -12.16
C VAL A 6 6.20 16.86 -11.98
N ALA A 7 7.37 16.67 -11.36
CA ALA A 7 7.98 15.34 -11.19
C ALA A 7 7.09 14.37 -10.39
N GLN A 8 6.25 14.88 -9.48
CA GLN A 8 5.27 14.08 -8.73
C GLN A 8 4.12 13.52 -9.59
N PHE A 9 4.00 13.94 -10.85
CA PHE A 9 2.99 13.42 -11.80
C PHE A 9 3.60 12.49 -12.85
N LEU A 10 4.92 12.31 -12.84
CA LEU A 10 5.57 11.33 -13.69
C LEU A 10 5.32 9.90 -13.18
N PRO A 11 5.40 8.88 -14.06
CA PRO A 11 5.29 7.49 -13.67
C PRO A 11 6.23 7.16 -12.50
N THR A 12 5.69 6.46 -11.51
CA THR A 12 6.45 6.10 -10.33
C THR A 12 7.35 4.91 -10.64
N ASP A 13 8.61 5.01 -10.22
CA ASP A 13 9.52 3.87 -10.20
C ASP A 13 9.07 2.90 -9.09
N GLU A 14 8.47 1.76 -9.47
CA GLU A 14 7.96 0.77 -8.52
C GLU A 14 9.04 0.27 -7.55
N ALA A 15 10.32 0.32 -7.93
CA ALA A 15 11.44 -0.08 -7.08
C ALA A 15 11.61 0.79 -5.81
N LYS A 16 10.95 1.96 -5.77
CA LYS A 16 11.00 2.91 -4.65
C LYS A 16 9.76 2.87 -3.77
N LEU A 17 8.77 2.08 -4.15
CA LEU A 17 7.52 1.96 -3.42
C LEU A 17 7.70 1.12 -2.16
N LEU A 18 6.99 1.46 -1.10
CA LEU A 18 6.99 0.68 0.15
C LEU A 18 6.42 -0.72 -0.06
N VAL A 19 5.48 -0.88 -1.01
CA VAL A 19 4.85 -2.16 -1.33
C VAL A 19 5.71 -3.07 -2.20
N GLU A 20 6.82 -2.57 -2.76
CA GLU A 20 7.67 -3.33 -3.69
C GLU A 20 7.95 -4.76 -3.22
N PRO A 21 8.38 -5.00 -1.96
CA PRO A 21 8.80 -6.34 -1.53
C PRO A 21 7.66 -7.37 -1.51
N VAL A 22 6.40 -6.93 -1.55
CA VAL A 22 5.22 -7.81 -1.51
C VAL A 22 4.53 -7.98 -2.86
N LEU A 23 4.90 -7.20 -3.89
CA LEU A 23 4.20 -7.19 -5.18
C LEU A 23 4.19 -8.56 -5.86
N ALA A 24 5.32 -9.27 -5.88
CA ALA A 24 5.42 -10.59 -6.50
C ALA A 24 4.57 -11.64 -5.77
N ALA A 25 4.55 -11.60 -4.44
CA ALA A 25 3.75 -12.51 -3.63
C ALA A 25 2.24 -12.24 -3.81
N LEU A 26 1.84 -10.97 -3.90
CA LEU A 26 0.47 -10.56 -4.18
C LEU A 26 -0.03 -11.08 -5.52
N GLU A 27 0.79 -10.99 -6.56
CA GLU A 27 0.47 -11.51 -7.90
C GLU A 27 0.32 -13.03 -7.87
N ALA A 28 1.27 -13.73 -7.27
CA ALA A 28 1.29 -15.19 -7.21
C ALA A 28 0.05 -15.76 -6.49
N GLN A 29 -0.44 -15.07 -5.46
CA GLN A 29 -1.58 -15.54 -4.66
C GLN A 29 -2.95 -15.01 -5.12
N ALA A 30 -3.01 -14.02 -6.01
CA ALA A 30 -4.26 -13.32 -6.36
C ALA A 30 -5.40 -14.27 -6.78
N SER A 31 -5.12 -15.21 -7.69
CA SER A 31 -6.12 -16.19 -8.14
C SER A 31 -6.62 -17.11 -7.01
N ASN A 32 -5.73 -17.48 -6.09
CA ASN A 32 -6.13 -18.28 -4.93
C ASN A 32 -7.00 -17.47 -3.97
N ALA A 33 -6.63 -16.21 -3.71
CA ALA A 33 -7.39 -15.32 -2.84
C ALA A 33 -8.82 -15.10 -3.34
N ASP A 34 -9.00 -14.92 -4.65
CA ASP A 34 -10.33 -14.77 -5.24
C ASP A 34 -11.17 -16.05 -5.07
N ARG A 35 -10.55 -17.22 -5.26
CA ARG A 35 -11.22 -18.52 -5.16
C ARG A 35 -11.65 -18.85 -3.72
N THR A 36 -10.78 -18.58 -2.75
CA THR A 36 -10.99 -18.96 -1.34
C THR A 36 -11.59 -17.83 -0.51
N ARG A 37 -11.63 -16.60 -1.04
CA ARG A 37 -11.94 -15.37 -0.31
C ARG A 37 -11.04 -15.16 0.90
N THR A 38 -9.76 -15.53 0.78
CA THR A 38 -8.77 -15.43 1.86
C THR A 38 -7.39 -15.12 1.31
N ILE A 39 -6.70 -14.15 1.91
CA ILE A 39 -5.32 -13.79 1.56
C ILE A 39 -4.35 -14.74 2.27
N ALA A 40 -3.27 -15.13 1.59
CA ALA A 40 -2.23 -15.97 2.18
C ALA A 40 -1.58 -15.30 3.41
N SER A 41 -1.33 -16.08 4.48
CA SER A 41 -0.78 -15.55 5.73
C SER A 41 0.56 -14.85 5.53
N GLU A 42 1.43 -15.42 4.68
CA GLU A 42 2.73 -14.87 4.32
C GLU A 42 2.63 -13.42 3.77
N VAL A 43 1.61 -13.13 2.97
CA VAL A 43 1.37 -11.78 2.43
C VAL A 43 0.92 -10.84 3.54
N THR A 44 0.01 -11.29 4.40
CA THR A 44 -0.46 -10.45 5.52
C THR A 44 0.63 -10.20 6.56
N GLU A 45 1.54 -11.14 6.78
CA GLU A 45 2.67 -11.01 7.69
C GLU A 45 3.72 -10.04 7.13
N SER A 46 4.03 -10.15 5.83
CA SER A 46 4.94 -9.22 5.16
C SER A 46 4.41 -7.80 5.16
N LEU A 47 3.12 -7.61 4.85
CA LEU A 47 2.46 -6.30 4.94
C LEU A 47 2.48 -5.74 6.36
N ARG A 48 2.14 -6.55 7.37
CA ARG A 48 2.13 -6.13 8.78
C ARG A 48 3.48 -5.61 9.26
N GLY A 49 4.58 -6.21 8.79
CA GLY A 49 5.94 -5.80 9.15
C GLY A 49 6.47 -4.58 8.38
N SER A 50 5.69 -4.05 7.43
CA SER A 50 6.12 -2.99 6.52
C SER A 50 5.56 -1.62 6.88
N ASP A 51 6.18 -0.59 6.31
CA ASP A 51 5.75 0.80 6.44
C ASP A 51 4.42 1.10 5.75
N VAL A 52 3.97 0.20 4.85
CA VAL A 52 2.67 0.29 4.17
C VAL A 52 1.53 0.43 5.18
N MET A 53 1.58 -0.27 6.30
CA MET A 53 0.50 -0.28 7.30
C MET A 53 0.41 1.00 8.11
N ARG A 54 1.41 1.87 8.06
CA ARG A 54 1.49 3.10 8.86
C ARG A 54 1.61 4.36 8.00
N MET A 55 1.30 4.26 6.71
CA MET A 55 1.38 5.37 5.76
C MET A 55 0.51 6.57 6.15
N ALA A 56 -0.74 6.33 6.53
CA ALA A 56 -1.69 7.39 6.86
C ALA A 56 -1.55 7.94 8.28
N ALA A 57 -0.78 7.27 9.14
CA ALA A 57 -0.60 7.69 10.53
C ALA A 57 0.38 8.88 10.61
N THR A 58 0.17 9.76 11.59
CA THR A 58 1.04 10.93 11.80
C THR A 58 2.41 10.53 12.33
N THR A 59 3.43 11.36 12.09
CA THR A 59 4.79 11.08 12.59
C THR A 59 4.85 11.05 14.12
N GLU A 60 4.00 11.83 14.80
CA GLU A 60 3.89 11.87 16.27
C GLU A 60 3.48 10.52 16.88
N LEU A 61 2.81 9.66 16.10
CA LEU A 61 2.42 8.29 16.49
C LEU A 61 3.36 7.23 15.89
N GLY A 62 4.47 7.64 15.28
CA GLY A 62 5.41 6.74 14.59
C GLY A 62 4.97 6.35 13.18
N GLY A 63 4.00 7.05 12.60
CA GLY A 63 3.58 6.87 11.22
C GLY A 63 4.58 7.40 10.18
N VAL A 64 4.31 7.12 8.91
CA VAL A 64 5.09 7.70 7.78
C VAL A 64 4.56 9.08 7.42
N GLU A 65 3.29 9.38 7.73
CA GLU A 65 2.62 10.62 7.36
C GLU A 65 2.66 10.90 5.84
N SER A 66 2.41 9.85 5.05
CA SER A 66 2.36 9.93 3.60
C SER A 66 1.17 10.75 3.12
N SER A 67 1.36 11.49 2.04
CA SER A 67 0.29 12.17 1.31
C SER A 67 -0.66 11.18 0.63
N ILE A 68 -1.87 11.66 0.28
CA ILE A 68 -2.83 10.87 -0.52
C ILE A 68 -2.23 10.44 -1.87
N LEU A 69 -1.39 11.27 -2.48
CA LEU A 69 -0.76 10.96 -3.76
C LEU A 69 0.23 9.80 -3.64
N GLU A 70 1.07 9.82 -2.60
CA GLU A 70 2.02 8.73 -2.32
C GLU A 70 1.28 7.43 -2.05
N MET A 71 0.27 7.45 -1.17
CA MET A 71 -0.58 6.27 -0.94
C MET A 71 -1.27 5.78 -2.22
N GLY A 72 -1.75 6.69 -3.07
CA GLY A 72 -2.36 6.36 -4.35
C GLY A 72 -1.44 5.55 -5.27
N ARG A 73 -0.16 5.89 -5.32
CA ARG A 73 0.85 5.19 -6.13
C ARG A 73 1.12 3.78 -5.62
N GLU A 74 1.18 3.61 -4.30
CA GLU A 74 1.28 2.29 -3.67
C GLU A 74 0.04 1.43 -4.02
N PHE A 75 -1.17 2.01 -3.94
CA PHE A 75 -2.39 1.30 -4.29
C PHE A 75 -2.49 0.96 -5.77
N GLU A 76 -2.02 1.81 -6.68
CA GLU A 76 -1.97 1.52 -8.11
C GLU A 76 -1.11 0.29 -8.40
N ALA A 77 0.08 0.23 -7.79
CA ALA A 77 0.98 -0.92 -7.92
C ALA A 77 0.36 -2.21 -7.37
N ILE A 78 -0.28 -2.17 -6.20
CA ILE A 78 -0.99 -3.33 -5.64
C ILE A 78 -2.18 -3.73 -6.51
N ALA A 79 -2.99 -2.77 -6.95
CA ALA A 79 -4.21 -3.03 -7.70
C ALA A 79 -3.93 -3.69 -9.05
N ALA A 80 -2.78 -3.39 -9.68
CA ALA A 80 -2.32 -4.06 -10.89
C ALA A 80 -2.13 -5.59 -10.72
N ARG A 81 -1.91 -6.06 -9.48
CA ARG A 81 -1.65 -7.48 -9.17
C ARG A 81 -2.80 -8.14 -8.41
N CYS A 82 -3.36 -7.45 -7.43
CA CYS A 82 -4.46 -7.95 -6.60
C CYS A 82 -5.40 -6.79 -6.16
N PRO A 83 -6.42 -6.45 -6.98
CA PRO A 83 -7.34 -5.34 -6.71
C PRO A 83 -8.06 -5.43 -5.36
N SER A 84 -8.47 -6.62 -4.94
CA SER A 84 -9.15 -6.84 -3.66
C SER A 84 -8.25 -6.52 -2.46
N THR A 85 -6.94 -6.79 -2.56
CA THR A 85 -5.99 -6.42 -1.51
C THR A 85 -5.77 -4.91 -1.44
N ALA A 86 -5.69 -4.23 -2.59
CA ALA A 86 -5.62 -2.76 -2.63
C ALA A 86 -6.84 -2.14 -1.92
N TRP A 87 -8.04 -2.68 -2.16
CA TRP A 87 -9.26 -2.23 -1.49
C TRP A 87 -9.20 -2.41 0.04
N VAL A 88 -8.72 -3.55 0.52
CA VAL A 88 -8.58 -3.82 1.96
C VAL A 88 -7.60 -2.83 2.61
N LEU A 89 -6.46 -2.58 1.96
CA LEU A 89 -5.46 -1.63 2.46
C LEU A 89 -5.96 -0.19 2.44
N TRP A 90 -6.69 0.23 1.40
CA TRP A 90 -7.35 1.52 1.37
C TRP A 90 -8.28 1.69 2.58
N ASN A 91 -9.12 0.69 2.89
CA ASN A 91 -10.00 0.76 4.05
C ASN A 91 -9.18 0.88 5.34
N HIS A 92 -8.11 0.11 5.49
CA HIS A 92 -7.22 0.20 6.66
C HIS A 92 -6.59 1.61 6.83
N LEU A 93 -6.04 2.16 5.75
CA LEU A 93 -5.28 3.41 5.79
C LEU A 93 -6.17 4.65 5.79
N ALA A 94 -7.18 4.71 4.94
CA ALA A 94 -8.02 5.90 4.78
C ALA A 94 -9.19 5.95 5.76
N VAL A 95 -9.74 4.81 6.17
CA VAL A 95 -10.93 4.75 7.05
C VAL A 95 -10.49 4.51 8.49
N PHE A 96 -9.75 3.44 8.78
CA PHE A 96 -9.47 3.09 10.17
C PHE A 96 -8.52 4.08 10.85
N HIS A 97 -7.41 4.51 10.23
CA HIS A 97 -6.53 5.50 10.87
C HIS A 97 -7.19 6.87 11.08
N LEU A 98 -8.15 7.26 10.23
CA LEU A 98 -8.87 8.53 10.38
C LEU A 98 -9.92 8.49 11.49
N PHE A 99 -10.58 7.35 11.72
CA PHE A 99 -11.72 7.24 12.64
C PHE A 99 -11.40 6.56 13.98
N VAL A 100 -10.36 5.73 14.05
CA VAL A 100 -9.98 4.94 15.25
C VAL A 100 -8.48 4.99 15.57
N GLY A 101 -7.72 5.86 14.89
CA GLY A 101 -6.31 6.15 15.18
C GLY A 101 -6.12 7.00 16.43
#